data_AF-A0A6J4HDC6-F1
#
_entry.id   AF-A0A6J4HDC6-F1
#
_cell.length_a   1.000
_cell.length_b   1.000
_cell.length_c   1.000
_cell.angle_alpha   90.00
_cell.angle_beta   90.00
_cell.angle_gamma   90.00
#
_symmetry.space_group_name_H-M   'P 1'
#
loop_
_entity.id
_entity.type
_entity.pdbx_description
1 polymer ?
#
loop_
_entity_poly.entity_id
_entity_poly.type
_entity_poly.pdbx_seq_one_letter_code
_entity_poly.pdbx_strand_id
1 'polypeptide(L)' 'MLDPDRFDPAAHVAAAAPAVGLALDAAREARVAAAFALIARIAAPALAVPLTEAEEPAPVYRP' A
#
# COMPACT_ATOMS: atom_id res chain seq x y z
N MET A 1 5.00 -6.02 9.82
CA MET A 1 3.77 -6.49 9.15
C MET A 1 2.71 -5.41 9.35
N LEU A 2 2.14 -4.86 8.27
CA LEU A 2 1.07 -3.86 8.38
C LEU A 2 -0.15 -4.56 8.97
N ASP A 3 -0.50 -4.21 10.21
CA ASP A 3 -1.76 -4.60 10.81
C ASP A 3 -2.86 -3.73 10.17
N PRO A 4 -3.82 -4.30 9.41
CA PRO A 4 -4.86 -3.54 8.74
C PRO A 4 -5.69 -2.70 9.73
N ASP A 5 -5.82 -3.14 10.98
CA ASP A 5 -6.58 -2.44 12.02
C ASP A 5 -5.80 -1.28 12.65
N ARG A 6 -4.49 -1.18 12.37
CA ARG A 6 -3.61 -0.09 12.83
C ARG A 6 -3.12 0.80 11.70
N PHE A 7 -3.47 0.50 10.45
CA PHE A 7 -3.10 1.32 9.32
C PHE A 7 -3.97 2.58 9.26
N ASP A 8 -3.34 3.76 9.31
CA ASP A 8 -4.00 5.04 9.08
C ASP A 8 -3.75 5.49 7.62
N PRO A 9 -4.76 5.39 6.74
CA PRO A 9 -4.62 5.76 5.33
C PRO A 9 -4.36 7.25 5.12
N ALA A 10 -4.91 8.12 5.97
CA ALA A 10 -4.74 9.57 5.82
C ALA A 10 -3.32 9.97 6.19
N ALA A 11 -2.82 9.49 7.33
CA ALA A 11 -1.43 9.74 7.74
C ALA A 11 -0.43 9.16 6.72
N HIS A 12 -0.70 7.97 6.17
CA HIS A 12 0.15 7.39 5.13
C HIS A 12 0.19 8.26 3.86
N VAL A 13 -0.96 8.69 3.35
CA VAL A 13 -1.01 9.50 2.12
C VAL A 13 -0.37 10.85 2.31
N ALA A 14 -0.62 11.53 3.44
CA ALA A 14 0.00 12.81 3.77
C ALA A 14 1.54 12.74 3.80
N ALA A 15 2.10 11.63 4.29
CA ALA A 15 3.54 11.42 4.33
C ALA A 15 4.13 10.95 2.97
N ALA A 16 3.44 10.04 2.27
CA ALA A 16 3.95 9.39 1.07
C ALA A 16 3.86 10.28 -0.17
N ALA A 17 2.77 11.04 -0.33
CA ALA A 17 2.54 11.87 -1.50
C ALA A 17 3.73 12.80 -1.84
N PRO A 18 4.25 13.65 -0.92
CA PRO A 18 5.39 14.50 -1.24
C PRO A 18 6.68 13.70 -1.48
N ALA A 19 6.88 12.57 -0.80
CA ALA A 19 8.06 11.73 -0.97
C ALA A 19 8.15 11.11 -2.38
N VAL A 20 7.03 10.93 -3.06
CA VAL A 20 6.96 10.47 -4.46
C VAL A 20 6.71 11.62 -5.46
N GLY A 21 6.84 12.87 -5.03
CA GLY A 21 6.69 14.05 -5.88
C GLY A 21 5.24 14.42 -6.24
N LEU A 22 4.25 13.91 -5.52
CA LEU A 22 2.85 14.25 -5.70
C LEU A 22 2.45 15.42 -4.80
N ALA A 23 1.87 16.45 -5.43
CA ALA A 23 1.17 17.53 -4.72
C ALA A 23 -0.34 17.28 -4.80
N LEU A 24 -0.95 16.94 -3.66
CA LEU A 24 -2.38 16.70 -3.54
C LEU A 24 -3.02 17.86 -2.78
N ASP A 25 -4.14 18.37 -3.30
CA ASP A 25 -5.02 19.19 -2.48
C ASP A 25 -5.77 18.30 -1.47
N ALA A 26 -6.35 18.92 -0.44
CA ALA A 26 -7.04 18.19 0.63
C ALA A 26 -8.17 17.29 0.13
N ALA A 27 -8.87 17.69 -0.94
CA ALA A 27 -9.97 16.91 -1.50
C ALA A 27 -9.46 15.66 -2.23
N ARG A 28 -8.32 15.74 -2.92
CA ARG A 28 -7.65 14.60 -3.55
C ARG A 28 -7.01 13.69 -2.50
N GLU A 29 -6.36 14.26 -1.49
CA GLU A 29 -5.78 13.52 -0.39
C GLU A 29 -6.82 12.62 0.30
N ALA A 30 -8.00 13.18 0.63
CA ALA A 30 -9.09 12.43 1.23
C ALA A 30 -9.60 11.27 0.34
N ARG A 31 -9.68 11.48 -0.99
CA ARG A 31 -10.09 10.42 -1.92
C ARG A 31 -9.05 9.31 -2.02
N VAL A 32 -7.77 9.66 -2.06
CA VAL A 32 -6.68 8.68 -2.11
C VAL A 32 -6.62 7.90 -0.81
N ALA A 33 -6.76 8.56 0.35
CA ALA A 33 -6.84 7.89 1.65
C ALA A 33 -8.02 6.90 1.71
N ALA A 34 -9.21 7.27 1.22
CA ALA A 34 -10.35 6.36 1.14
C ALA A 34 -10.08 5.14 0.22
N ALA A 35 -9.39 5.36 -0.91
CA ALA A 35 -8.98 4.27 -1.79
C ALA A 35 -7.96 3.34 -1.10
N PHE A 36 -6.99 3.89 -0.37
CA PHE A 36 -6.02 3.12 0.41
C PHE A 36 -6.68 2.26 1.49
N ALA A 37 -7.74 2.76 2.15
CA ALA A 37 -8.52 1.97 3.11
C ALA A 37 -9.19 0.74 2.47
N LEU A 38 -9.61 0.84 1.20
CA LEU A 38 -10.12 -0.30 0.44
C LEU A 38 -8.98 -1.25 0.02
N ILE A 39 -7.88 -0.70 -0.51
CA ILE A 39 -6.72 -1.49 -0.94
C ILE A 39 -6.13 -2.29 0.22
N ALA A 40 -6.03 -1.71 1.42
CA ALA A 40 -5.54 -2.42 2.61
C ALA A 40 -6.36 -3.69 2.92
N ARG A 41 -7.69 -3.61 2.78
CA ARG A 41 -8.59 -4.76 2.97
C ARG A 41 -8.41 -5.82 1.88
N ILE A 42 -8.21 -5.39 0.63
CA ILE A 42 -7.97 -6.30 -0.50
C ILE A 42 -6.58 -6.97 -0.38
N ALA A 43 -5.58 -6.24 0.12
CA ALA A 43 -4.22 -6.72 0.28
C ALA A 43 -4.03 -7.65 1.49
N ALA A 44 -4.89 -7.56 2.52
CA ALA A 44 -4.82 -8.39 3.71
C ALA A 44 -4.66 -9.90 3.45
N PRO A 45 -5.46 -10.57 2.58
CA PRO A 45 -5.25 -11.98 2.28
C PRO A 45 -3.92 -12.27 1.57
N ALA A 46 -3.44 -11.36 0.71
CA ALA A 46 -2.13 -11.52 0.06
C ALA A 46 -0.97 -11.43 1.05
N LEU A 47 -1.07 -10.56 2.07
CA LEU A 47 -0.09 -10.44 3.14
C LEU A 47 -0.12 -11.62 4.14
N ALA A 48 -1.23 -12.37 4.18
CA ALA A 48 -1.35 -13.56 5.00
C ALA A 48 -0.78 -14.83 4.34
N VAL A 49 -0.37 -14.76 3.08
CA VAL A 49 0.28 -15.87 2.38
C VAL A 49 1.67 -16.12 2.99
N PRO A 50 1.97 -17.33 3.49
CA PRO A 50 3.31 -17.64 3.96
C PRO A 50 4.26 -17.69 2.77
N LEU A 51 5.30 -16.86 2.82
CA LEU A 51 6.40 -16.87 1.86
C LEU A 51 7.68 -17.26 2.59
N THR A 52 8.53 -18.02 1.92
CA THR A 52 9.90 -18.30 2.31
C THR A 52 10.85 -17.49 1.42
N GLU A 53 12.15 -17.65 1.64
CA GLU A 53 13.17 -17.01 0.80
C GLU A 53 13.31 -17.68 -0.58
N ALA A 54 12.66 -18.83 -0.82
CA ALA A 54 12.71 -19.55 -2.09
C ALA A 54 11.66 -19.06 -3.12
N GLU A 55 10.64 -18.32 -2.69
CA GLU A 55 9.62 -17.76 -3.56
C GLU A 55 10.14 -16.50 -4.28
N GLU A 56 10.36 -16.63 -5.59
CA GLU A 56 10.83 -15.55 -6.45
C GLU A 56 9.68 -14.66 -6.97
N PRO A 57 9.93 -13.36 -7.22
CA PRO A 57 8.94 -12.48 -7.84
C PRO A 57 8.66 -12.87 -9.30
N ALA A 58 7.39 -12.86 -9.69
CA ALA A 58 6.99 -13.11 -11.06
C ALA A 58 6.91 -11.79 -11.88
N PRO A 59 7.43 -11.76 -13.13
CA PRO A 59 8.21 -12.80 -13.80
C PRO A 59 9.69 -12.78 -13.39
N VAL A 60 10.33 -13.95 -13.42
CA VAL A 60 11.80 -14.06 -13.28
C VAL A 60 12.45 -13.76 -14.63
N TYR A 61 13.34 -12.77 -14.64
CA TYR A 61 14.13 -12.43 -15.83
C TYR A 61 14.98 -13.63 -16.30
N ARG A 62 14.94 -13.90 -17.60
CA ARG A 62 15.79 -14.90 -18.26
C ARG A 62 16.57 -14.19 -19.38
N PRO A 63 17.89 -14.02 -19.24
CA PRO A 63 18.71 -13.35 -20.24
C PRO A 63 18.75 -14.08 -21.57
#